data_AF-A0A1V4XCR5-F1
#
_entry.id   AF-A0A1V4XCR5-F1
#
_cell.length_a   1.000
_cell.length_b   1.000
_cell.length_c   1.000
_cell.angle_alpha   90.00
_cell.angle_beta   90.00
_cell.angle_gamma   90.00
#
_symmetry.space_group_name_H-M   'P 1'
#
loop_
_entity.id
_entity.type
_entity.pdbx_description
1 polymer ?
#
loop_
_entity_poly.entity_id
_entity_poly.type
_entity_poly.pdbx_seq_one_letter_code
_entity_poly.pdbx_strand_id
1 'polypeptide(L)'
;MNPLIWHVPAIRRLSLTGIGCWDALSLEFAPALNIVTGTGGSGKSTILRAIRYAVNPLDNSPYSLAPARPFAPGRIEIEFLGPEISVDWPARDGAPANPGKGGRLGQIMLACLRSCLQEKHRGMALLVEDDITSCLDDELYDQAAALLNGAGKQVICLIHSHRFSAGDFPGARVYRCYIGDEDSHQIEKVQ
;
A
#
# COMPACT_ATOMS: atom_id res chain seq x y z
N MET A 1 13.14 3.20 -12.29
CA MET A 1 12.32 4.03 -11.38
C MET A 1 11.16 3.16 -10.93
N ASN A 2 10.90 3.09 -9.62
CA ASN A 2 9.92 2.14 -9.09
C ASN A 2 8.49 2.66 -9.32
N PRO A 3 7.55 1.81 -9.78
CA PRO A 3 6.13 2.10 -9.72
C PRO A 3 5.68 2.48 -8.30
N LEU A 4 4.79 3.46 -8.21
CA LEU A 4 4.06 3.83 -6.98
C LEU A 4 2.72 3.08 -6.83
N ILE A 5 2.34 2.32 -7.88
CA ILE A 5 1.13 1.51 -7.94
C ILE A 5 1.54 0.13 -8.48
N TRP A 6 1.07 -0.94 -7.84
CA TRP A 6 1.40 -2.32 -8.21
C TRP A 6 0.17 -3.20 -8.29
N HIS A 7 0.15 -4.13 -9.24
CA HIS A 7 -0.80 -5.24 -9.27
C HIS A 7 -0.19 -6.45 -8.54
N VAL A 8 -0.93 -7.02 -7.60
CA VAL A 8 -0.59 -8.29 -6.92
C VAL A 8 -1.83 -9.20 -6.84
N PRO A 9 -1.71 -10.52 -6.67
CA PRO A 9 -2.87 -11.37 -6.38
C PRO A 9 -3.60 -10.87 -5.13
N ALA A 10 -4.93 -10.88 -5.14
CA ALA A 10 -5.74 -10.31 -4.06
C ALA A 10 -5.50 -11.06 -2.74
N ILE A 11 -5.36 -10.30 -1.66
CA ILE A 11 -4.83 -10.77 -0.38
C ILE A 11 -5.97 -10.81 0.64
N ARG A 12 -6.04 -11.92 1.37
CA ARG A 12 -6.96 -12.12 2.50
C ARG A 12 -6.28 -11.77 3.82
N ARG A 13 -5.04 -12.21 4.03
CA ARG A 13 -4.25 -11.94 5.24
C ARG A 13 -2.78 -11.72 4.91
N LEU A 14 -2.13 -10.80 5.63
CA LEU A 14 -0.69 -10.70 5.76
C LEU A 14 -0.31 -10.91 7.22
N SER A 15 0.67 -11.75 7.49
CA SER A 15 1.31 -11.86 8.81
C SER A 15 2.82 -11.67 8.68
N LEU A 16 3.39 -10.86 9.58
CA LEU A 16 4.84 -10.65 9.68
C LEU A 16 5.32 -11.04 11.06
N THR A 17 6.52 -11.60 11.13
CA THR A 17 7.24 -11.82 12.39
C THR A 17 8.69 -11.39 12.20
N GLY A 18 9.18 -10.43 13.00
CA GLY A 18 10.55 -9.94 12.92
C GLY A 18 10.92 -9.24 11.61
N ILE A 19 10.01 -8.47 10.98
CA ILE A 19 10.22 -7.81 9.67
C ILE A 19 10.18 -6.28 9.81
N GLY A 20 11.29 -5.62 9.45
CA GLY A 20 11.43 -4.17 9.40
C GLY A 20 11.37 -3.53 10.78
N CYS A 21 10.17 -3.12 11.20
CA CYS A 21 9.89 -2.59 12.53
C CYS A 21 8.86 -3.44 13.30
N TRP A 22 8.36 -4.51 12.69
CA TRP A 22 7.30 -5.34 13.24
C TRP A 22 7.88 -6.62 13.86
N ASP A 23 7.88 -6.69 15.19
CA ASP A 23 8.15 -7.95 15.91
C ASP A 23 7.08 -8.99 15.60
N ALA A 24 5.81 -8.60 15.61
CA ALA A 24 4.68 -9.38 15.14
C ALA A 24 3.61 -8.45 14.52
N LEU A 25 3.03 -8.86 13.40
CA LEU A 25 1.95 -8.17 12.71
C LEU A 25 0.97 -9.19 12.14
N SER A 26 -0.34 -8.92 12.23
CA SER A 26 -1.36 -9.68 11.50
C SER A 26 -2.46 -8.75 11.01
N LEU A 27 -2.66 -8.70 9.69
CA LEU A 27 -3.64 -7.85 9.02
C LEU A 27 -4.54 -8.70 8.14
N GLU A 28 -5.85 -8.47 8.22
CA GLU A 28 -6.82 -9.06 7.32
C GLU A 28 -7.35 -7.99 6.39
N PHE A 29 -7.32 -8.22 5.08
CA PHE A 29 -7.81 -7.25 4.11
C PHE A 29 -9.25 -7.57 3.69
N ALA A 30 -10.06 -6.52 3.56
CA ALA A 30 -11.36 -6.57 2.91
C ALA A 30 -11.17 -6.72 1.39
N PRO A 31 -12.13 -7.33 0.67
CA PRO A 31 -12.06 -7.47 -0.80
C PRO A 31 -12.24 -6.14 -1.57
N ALA A 32 -12.52 -5.04 -0.87
CA ALA A 32 -12.69 -3.69 -1.41
C ALA A 32 -11.49 -2.79 -1.02
N LEU A 33 -11.74 -1.54 -0.65
CA LEU A 33 -10.71 -0.60 -0.20
C LEU A 33 -10.19 -0.92 1.20
N ASN A 34 -8.87 -0.95 1.33
CA ASN A 34 -8.12 -1.02 2.58
C ASN A 34 -7.19 0.17 2.63
N ILE A 35 -7.12 0.83 3.79
CA ILE A 35 -6.22 1.96 4.03
C ILE A 35 -5.32 1.62 5.21
N VAL A 36 -4.02 1.87 5.04
CA VAL A 36 -3.04 1.84 6.12
C VAL A 36 -2.52 3.26 6.29
N THR A 37 -2.85 3.89 7.41
CA THR A 37 -2.50 5.28 7.72
C THR A 37 -1.53 5.40 8.90
N GLY A 38 -0.91 6.57 9.07
CA GLY A 38 0.13 6.80 10.07
C GLY A 38 1.18 7.84 9.64
N THR A 39 2.02 8.22 10.60
CA THR A 39 3.10 9.21 10.44
C THR A 39 4.26 8.68 9.59
N GLY A 40 5.27 9.52 9.30
CA GLY A 40 6.55 9.05 8.78
C GLY A 40 7.24 8.12 9.79
N GLY A 41 7.91 7.06 9.31
CA GLY A 41 8.60 6.09 10.18
C GLY A 41 7.70 5.05 10.88
N SER A 42 6.37 5.18 10.85
CA SER A 42 5.43 4.25 11.50
C SER A 42 5.29 2.86 10.83
N GLY A 43 6.18 2.46 9.94
CA GLY A 43 6.18 1.10 9.37
C GLY A 43 5.18 0.82 8.23
N LYS A 44 4.41 1.82 7.77
CA LYS A 44 3.42 1.66 6.67
C LYS A 44 4.02 1.03 5.40
N SER A 45 5.13 1.58 4.90
CA SER A 45 5.77 1.09 3.69
C SER A 45 6.38 -0.31 3.87
N THR A 46 6.69 -0.73 5.11
CA THR A 46 7.13 -2.11 5.41
C THR A 46 6.04 -3.12 5.05
N ILE A 47 4.75 -2.78 5.22
CA ILE A 47 3.60 -3.64 4.89
C ILE A 47 3.53 -3.89 3.38
N LEU A 48 3.56 -2.82 2.56
CA LEU A 48 3.54 -2.95 1.10
C LEU A 48 4.82 -3.62 0.56
N ARG A 49 5.98 -3.33 1.15
CA ARG A 49 7.26 -3.98 0.78
C ARG A 49 7.26 -5.47 1.10
N ALA A 50 6.73 -5.88 2.25
CA ALA A 50 6.60 -7.29 2.61
C ALA A 50 5.67 -8.04 1.65
N ILE A 51 4.54 -7.41 1.27
CA ILE A 51 3.65 -7.96 0.24
C ILE A 51 4.40 -8.12 -1.10
N ARG A 52 5.06 -7.06 -1.58
CA ARG A 52 5.80 -7.08 -2.86
C ARG A 52 6.89 -8.16 -2.87
N TYR A 53 7.68 -8.26 -1.80
CA TYR A 53 8.75 -9.25 -1.69
C TYR A 53 8.21 -10.68 -1.69
N ALA A 54 7.13 -10.97 -0.98
CA ALA A 54 6.54 -12.31 -0.96
C ALA A 54 5.87 -12.70 -2.30
N VAL A 55 5.33 -11.74 -3.05
CA VAL A 55 4.74 -11.96 -4.37
C VAL A 55 5.80 -12.02 -5.48
N ASN A 56 6.91 -11.28 -5.35
CA ASN A 56 8.04 -11.30 -6.29
C ASN A 56 9.39 -11.16 -5.55
N PRO A 57 9.99 -12.27 -5.08
CA PRO A 57 11.26 -12.25 -4.35
C PRO A 57 12.47 -11.82 -5.18
N LEU A 58 12.33 -11.73 -6.51
CA LEU A 58 13.37 -11.31 -7.44
C LEU A 58 13.31 -9.81 -7.78
N ASP A 59 12.39 -9.05 -7.18
CA ASP A 59 12.35 -7.59 -7.25
C ASP A 59 13.55 -7.00 -6.49
N ASN A 60 14.66 -6.77 -7.20
CA ASN A 60 15.90 -6.13 -6.73
C ASN A 60 15.73 -4.65 -6.34
N SER A 61 14.52 -4.23 -5.96
CA SER A 61 14.20 -2.92 -5.43
C SER A 61 15.09 -2.61 -4.21
N PRO A 62 15.70 -1.41 -4.11
CA PRO A 62 16.68 -1.07 -3.07
C PRO A 62 16.11 -0.98 -1.65
N TYR A 63 14.80 -1.22 -1.48
CA TYR A 63 14.15 -1.28 -0.17
C TYR A 63 14.25 -2.67 0.45
N SER A 64 15.46 -3.05 0.87
CA SER A 64 15.69 -4.28 1.60
C SER A 64 14.80 -4.37 2.84
N LEU A 65 14.08 -5.49 2.97
CA LEU A 65 13.39 -5.84 4.21
C LEU A 65 14.43 -6.32 5.22
N ALA A 66 14.95 -5.39 6.01
CA ALA A 66 15.79 -5.75 7.15
C ALA A 66 14.98 -6.55 8.19
N PRO A 67 15.58 -7.54 8.88
CA PRO A 67 14.94 -8.15 10.03
C PRO A 67 14.79 -7.09 11.15
N ALA A 68 13.66 -7.11 11.87
CA ALA A 68 13.39 -6.12 12.92
C ALA A 68 14.37 -6.23 14.11
N ARG A 69 14.94 -7.42 14.30
CA ARG A 69 16.01 -7.68 15.27
C ARG A 69 17.23 -8.21 14.54
N PRO A 70 18.43 -7.62 14.73
CA PRO A 70 19.66 -8.16 14.17
C PRO A 70 19.82 -9.65 14.50
N PHE A 71 20.26 -10.44 13.52
CA PHE A 71 20.53 -11.87 13.65
C PHE A 71 19.33 -12.78 13.97
N ALA A 72 18.09 -12.27 13.98
CA ALA A 72 16.88 -13.07 14.06
C ALA A 72 16.29 -13.36 12.67
N PRO A 73 15.79 -14.58 12.38
CA PRO A 73 15.08 -14.86 11.14
C PRO A 73 13.69 -14.18 11.15
N GLY A 74 13.40 -13.40 10.12
CA GLY A 74 12.06 -12.87 9.88
C GLY A 74 11.19 -13.83 9.07
N ARG A 75 9.86 -13.72 9.21
CA ARG A 75 8.86 -14.48 8.45
C ARG A 75 7.81 -13.54 7.85
N ILE A 76 7.40 -13.83 6.62
CA ILE A 76 6.28 -13.18 5.92
C ILE A 76 5.34 -14.29 5.48
N GLU A 77 4.06 -14.17 5.79
CA GLU A 77 3.02 -15.11 5.38
C GLU A 77 1.87 -14.37 4.71
N ILE A 78 1.40 -14.89 3.57
CA ILE A 78 0.30 -14.31 2.80
C ILE A 78 -0.74 -15.38 2.52
N GLU A 79 -1.98 -15.09 2.88
CA GLU A 79 -3.17 -15.84 2.49
C GLU A 79 -3.85 -15.05 1.36
N PHE A 80 -4.07 -15.65 0.19
CA PHE A 80 -4.73 -14.99 -0.94
C PHE A 80 -6.26 -15.20 -0.92
N LEU A 81 -7.02 -14.29 -1.54
CA LEU A 81 -8.50 -14.32 -1.62
C LEU A 81 -9.04 -15.28 -2.69
N GLY A 82 -8.19 -15.81 -3.57
CA GLY A 82 -8.60 -16.69 -4.67
C GLY A 82 -7.49 -17.66 -5.08
N PRO A 83 -7.77 -18.55 -6.07
CA PRO A 83 -6.77 -19.46 -6.61
C PRO A 83 -5.66 -18.70 -7.37
N GLU A 84 -4.56 -19.42 -7.59
CA GLU A 84 -3.31 -18.95 -8.22
C GLU A 84 -3.52 -18.18 -9.54
N ILE A 85 -2.72 -17.13 -9.76
CA ILE A 85 -2.86 -16.20 -10.89
C ILE A 85 -1.53 -16.11 -11.66
N SER A 86 -1.57 -16.38 -12.96
CA SER A 86 -0.48 -16.14 -13.91
C SER A 86 -0.63 -14.79 -14.59
N VAL A 87 0.46 -14.04 -14.76
CA VAL A 87 0.47 -12.71 -15.38
C VAL A 87 1.71 -12.54 -16.27
N ASP A 88 1.53 -12.14 -17.53
CA ASP A 88 2.62 -11.69 -18.39
C ASP A 88 2.98 -10.23 -18.11
N TRP A 89 4.28 -9.92 -18.02
CA TRP A 89 4.77 -8.60 -17.63
C TRP A 89 5.27 -7.75 -18.82
N PRO A 90 4.60 -6.64 -19.17
CA PRO A 90 5.14 -5.68 -20.12
C PRO A 90 6.11 -4.71 -19.45
N ALA A 91 7.26 -4.46 -20.08
CA ALA A 91 8.15 -3.38 -19.67
C ALA A 91 7.48 -2.01 -19.86
N ARG A 92 7.65 -1.10 -18.89
CA ARG A 92 7.22 0.31 -18.99
C ARG A 92 8.20 1.26 -18.32
N ASP A 93 8.39 2.41 -18.96
CA ASP A 93 9.32 3.44 -18.53
C ASP A 93 8.80 4.27 -17.35
N GLY A 94 9.47 4.13 -16.20
CA GLY A 94 10.08 5.28 -15.53
C GLY A 94 9.21 6.38 -14.89
N ALA A 95 8.52 6.08 -13.78
CA ALA A 95 8.28 7.06 -12.71
C ALA A 95 7.29 8.21 -13.06
N PRO A 96 7.63 9.51 -12.87
CA PRO A 96 8.97 10.11 -12.66
C PRO A 96 9.46 10.12 -11.18
N ALA A 97 10.62 10.74 -10.91
CA ALA A 97 11.22 10.83 -9.57
C ALA A 97 11.02 12.22 -8.91
N ASN A 98 10.50 12.18 -7.68
CA ASN A 98 10.50 13.22 -6.63
C ASN A 98 10.27 14.70 -7.05
N PRO A 99 9.00 15.16 -7.14
CA PRO A 99 8.68 16.59 -7.25
C PRO A 99 7.72 17.10 -6.14
N GLY A 100 7.70 18.43 -5.96
CA GLY A 100 6.89 19.11 -4.93
C GLY A 100 5.36 19.05 -5.14
N LYS A 101 4.61 19.49 -4.13
CA LYS A 101 3.14 19.43 -4.06
C LYS A 101 2.44 20.34 -5.07
N GLY A 102 1.38 19.84 -5.70
CA GLY A 102 0.42 20.60 -6.51
C GLY A 102 0.74 20.73 -8.02
N GLY A 103 -0.30 20.87 -8.84
CA GLY A 103 -0.19 21.13 -10.28
C GLY A 103 -0.08 19.87 -11.16
N ARG A 104 0.65 19.97 -12.27
CA ARG A 104 0.70 18.95 -13.35
C ARG A 104 1.07 17.55 -12.86
N LEU A 105 1.87 17.43 -11.79
CA LEU A 105 2.19 16.15 -11.17
C LEU A 105 0.96 15.47 -10.56
N GLY A 106 0.18 16.19 -9.76
CA GLY A 106 -1.01 15.63 -9.12
C GLY A 106 -2.02 15.12 -10.14
N GLN A 107 -2.18 15.86 -11.25
CA GLN A 107 -3.00 15.44 -12.39
C GLN A 107 -2.48 14.15 -13.05
N ILE A 108 -1.15 14.01 -13.21
CA ILE A 108 -0.53 12.77 -13.72
C ILE A 108 -0.78 11.61 -12.76
N MET A 109 -0.55 11.79 -11.45
CA MET A 109 -0.73 10.72 -10.47
C MET A 109 -2.20 10.30 -10.32
N LEU A 110 -3.15 11.25 -10.36
CA LEU A 110 -4.58 10.96 -10.41
C LEU A 110 -4.97 10.20 -11.70
N ALA A 111 -4.39 10.55 -12.84
CA ALA A 111 -4.61 9.84 -14.11
C ALA A 111 -4.03 8.41 -14.08
N CYS A 112 -2.84 8.22 -13.51
CA CYS A 112 -2.24 6.90 -13.28
C CYS A 112 -3.12 6.04 -12.36
N LEU A 113 -3.56 6.59 -11.22
CA LEU A 113 -4.48 5.91 -10.30
C LEU A 113 -5.78 5.50 -10.99
N ARG A 114 -6.39 6.43 -11.75
CA ARG A 114 -7.61 6.17 -12.53
C ARG A 114 -7.41 5.04 -13.55
N SER A 115 -6.30 5.05 -14.29
CA SER A 115 -5.97 4.01 -15.27
C SER A 115 -5.87 2.63 -14.62
N CYS A 116 -5.06 2.50 -13.57
CA CYS A 116 -4.84 1.22 -12.90
C CYS A 116 -6.12 0.70 -12.22
N LEU A 117 -6.98 1.58 -11.69
CA LEU A 117 -8.30 1.20 -11.18
C LEU A 117 -9.22 0.64 -12.27
N GLN A 118 -9.16 1.19 -13.50
CA GLN A 118 -9.97 0.77 -14.65
C GLN A 118 -9.49 -0.53 -15.32
N GLU A 119 -8.23 -0.93 -15.15
CA GLU A 119 -7.70 -2.18 -15.71
C GLU A 119 -8.43 -3.43 -15.18
N LYS A 120 -8.86 -4.32 -16.09
CA LYS A 120 -9.72 -5.47 -15.75
C LYS A 120 -8.95 -6.75 -15.44
N HIS A 121 -8.10 -6.70 -14.40
CA HIS A 121 -7.40 -7.87 -13.88
C HIS A 121 -8.24 -8.58 -12.82
N ARG A 122 -8.85 -9.72 -13.16
CA ARG A 122 -9.64 -10.53 -12.21
C ARG A 122 -8.73 -11.15 -11.17
N GLY A 123 -9.18 -11.19 -9.91
CA GLY A 123 -8.42 -11.78 -8.81
C GLY A 123 -7.23 -10.96 -8.31
N MET A 124 -6.93 -9.81 -8.93
CA MET A 124 -5.81 -8.94 -8.54
C MET A 124 -6.26 -7.79 -7.63
N ALA A 125 -5.38 -7.40 -6.72
CA ALA A 125 -5.45 -6.17 -5.94
C ALA A 125 -4.48 -5.11 -6.48
N LEU A 126 -4.77 -3.85 -6.13
CA LEU A 126 -3.82 -2.74 -6.27
C LEU A 126 -3.16 -2.41 -4.95
N LEU A 127 -1.83 -2.34 -4.93
CA LEU A 127 -1.07 -1.64 -3.89
C LEU A 127 -0.83 -0.21 -4.34
N VAL A 128 -1.05 0.77 -3.47
CA VAL A 128 -0.85 2.21 -3.75
C VAL A 128 -0.01 2.83 -2.65
N GLU A 129 1.15 3.38 -2.98
CA GLU A 129 2.05 4.07 -2.05
C GLU A 129 1.52 5.49 -1.69
N ASP A 130 1.89 6.01 -0.52
CA ASP A 130 1.39 7.29 0.00
C ASP A 130 1.93 8.51 -0.76
N ASP A 131 3.00 8.36 -1.53
CA ASP A 131 3.49 9.38 -2.48
C ASP A 131 2.43 9.79 -3.51
N ILE A 132 1.54 8.88 -3.93
CA ILE A 132 0.43 9.18 -4.86
C ILE A 132 -0.51 10.21 -4.26
N THR A 133 -0.93 10.03 -3.01
CA THR A 133 -1.90 10.92 -2.35
C THR A 133 -1.25 12.18 -1.80
N SER A 134 0.04 12.11 -1.46
CA SER A 134 0.80 13.23 -0.88
C SER A 134 1.12 14.35 -1.86
N CYS A 135 1.13 14.07 -3.18
CA CYS A 135 1.39 15.08 -4.21
C CYS A 135 0.13 15.81 -4.72
N LEU A 136 -1.07 15.33 -4.36
CA LEU A 136 -2.35 15.93 -4.76
C LEU A 136 -2.61 17.20 -3.94
N ASP A 137 -3.23 18.19 -4.57
CA ASP A 137 -3.99 19.24 -3.87
C ASP A 137 -5.36 18.68 -3.43
N ASP A 138 -6.16 19.50 -2.76
CA ASP A 138 -7.36 19.02 -2.06
C ASP A 138 -8.47 18.61 -3.05
N GLU A 139 -8.65 19.34 -4.16
CA GLU A 139 -9.61 18.98 -5.22
C GLU A 139 -9.22 17.66 -5.93
N LEU A 140 -7.93 17.46 -6.21
CA LEU A 140 -7.45 16.20 -6.79
C LEU A 140 -7.47 15.06 -5.77
N TYR A 141 -7.32 15.35 -4.47
CA TYR A 141 -7.44 14.37 -3.39
C TYR A 141 -8.88 13.87 -3.24
N ASP A 142 -9.88 14.76 -3.27
CA ASP A 142 -11.31 14.40 -3.26
C ASP A 142 -11.66 13.48 -4.45
N GLN A 143 -11.12 13.79 -5.64
CA GLN A 143 -11.27 12.94 -6.82
C GLN A 143 -10.58 11.57 -6.65
N ALA A 144 -9.41 11.52 -6.02
CA ALA A 144 -8.72 10.26 -5.70
C ALA A 144 -9.52 9.43 -4.68
N ALA A 145 -10.08 10.07 -3.64
CA ALA A 145 -10.92 9.43 -2.65
C ALA A 145 -12.19 8.84 -3.29
N ALA A 146 -12.86 9.58 -4.17
CA ALA A 146 -14.00 9.08 -4.93
C ALA A 146 -13.65 7.86 -5.81
N LEU A 147 -12.50 7.91 -6.51
CA LEU A 147 -12.00 6.78 -7.31
C LEU A 147 -11.66 5.55 -6.46
N LEU A 148 -11.05 5.74 -5.29
CA LEU A 148 -10.68 4.66 -4.36
C LEU A 148 -11.92 4.00 -3.74
N ASN A 149 -12.92 4.77 -3.32
CA ASN A 149 -14.18 4.23 -2.80
C ASN A 149 -14.97 3.50 -3.90
N GLY A 150 -14.95 4.00 -5.14
CA GLY A 150 -15.56 3.37 -6.31
C GLY A 150 -14.78 2.19 -6.90
N ALA A 151 -13.70 1.75 -6.26
CA ALA A 151 -12.87 0.67 -6.77
C ALA A 151 -13.61 -0.69 -6.77
N GLY A 152 -14.03 -1.16 -7.94
CA GLY A 152 -14.62 -2.49 -8.14
C GLY A 152 -13.65 -3.66 -8.02
N LYS A 153 -12.58 -3.51 -7.23
CA LYS A 153 -11.48 -4.46 -6.99
C LYS A 153 -10.88 -4.20 -5.60
N GLN A 154 -10.07 -5.12 -5.10
CA GLN A 154 -9.33 -4.87 -3.86
C GLN A 154 -8.27 -3.78 -4.08
N VAL A 155 -8.17 -2.85 -3.14
CA VAL A 155 -7.10 -1.85 -3.07
C VAL A 155 -6.51 -1.85 -1.67
N ILE A 156 -5.19 -1.76 -1.56
CA ILE A 156 -4.44 -1.58 -0.31
C ILE A 156 -3.62 -0.30 -0.49
N CYS A 157 -4.13 0.80 0.07
CA CYS A 157 -3.62 2.14 -0.11
C CYS A 157 -2.91 2.64 1.16
N LEU A 158 -1.70 3.20 1.01
CA LEU A 158 -1.07 3.97 2.06
C LEU A 158 -1.54 5.42 1.98
N ILE A 159 -1.91 6.01 3.13
CA ILE A 159 -2.24 7.44 3.23
C ILE A 159 -1.57 7.99 4.48
N HIS A 160 -0.74 9.02 4.35
CA HIS A 160 -0.17 9.69 5.52
C HIS A 160 -1.27 10.25 6.44
N SER A 161 -1.08 10.14 7.76
CA SER A 161 -2.11 10.52 8.75
C SER A 161 -2.56 11.99 8.67
N HIS A 162 -1.71 12.90 8.19
CA HIS A 162 -2.07 14.32 7.99
C HIS A 162 -2.97 14.58 6.76
N ARG A 163 -3.13 13.58 5.87
CA ARG A 163 -4.02 13.61 4.72
C ARG A 163 -5.30 12.79 4.94
N PHE A 164 -5.29 11.84 5.88
CA PHE A 164 -6.39 10.90 6.08
C PHE A 164 -7.51 11.48 6.96
N SER A 165 -8.74 11.51 6.42
CA SER A 165 -9.97 11.61 7.19
C SER A 165 -10.82 10.35 6.99
N ALA A 166 -11.40 9.82 8.05
CA ALA A 166 -12.25 8.62 7.97
C ALA A 166 -13.56 8.87 7.22
N GLY A 167 -14.07 10.10 7.26
CA GLY A 167 -15.30 10.48 6.55
C GLY A 167 -15.18 10.37 5.03
N ASP A 168 -13.97 10.48 4.49
CA ASP A 168 -13.67 10.42 3.07
C ASP A 168 -13.73 8.98 2.55
N PHE A 169 -13.71 7.98 3.45
CA PHE A 169 -13.58 6.55 3.12
C PHE A 169 -14.55 5.66 3.90
N PRO A 170 -15.87 5.91 3.85
CA PRO A 170 -16.85 5.27 4.74
C PRO A 170 -17.00 3.75 4.58
N GLY A 171 -16.58 3.20 3.43
CA GLY A 171 -16.59 1.76 3.17
C GLY A 171 -15.24 1.06 3.33
N ALA A 172 -14.16 1.78 3.66
CA ALA A 172 -12.83 1.22 3.75
C ALA A 172 -12.62 0.40 5.04
N ARG A 173 -11.78 -0.63 4.96
CA ARG A 173 -11.12 -1.18 6.16
C ARG A 173 -9.90 -0.32 6.46
N VAL A 174 -9.80 0.24 7.65
CA VAL A 174 -8.75 1.20 7.99
C VAL A 174 -7.91 0.68 9.14
N TYR A 175 -6.60 0.66 8.93
CA TYR A 175 -5.58 0.40 9.92
C TYR A 175 -4.75 1.66 10.18
N ARG A 176 -4.46 1.96 11.45
CA ARG A 176 -3.58 3.06 11.86
C ARG A 176 -2.30 2.49 12.46
N CYS A 177 -1.17 2.72 11.79
CA CYS A 177 0.16 2.53 12.35
C CYS A 177 0.56 3.74 13.20
N TYR A 178 1.20 3.47 14.35
CA TYR A 178 1.81 4.47 15.20
C TYR A 178 3.04 3.88 15.91
N ILE A 179 3.84 4.76 16.51
CA ILE A 179 4.93 4.38 17.41
C ILE A 179 4.39 4.63 18.82
N GLY A 180 4.31 3.58 19.62
CA GLY A 180 3.89 3.62 21.02
C GLY A 180 5.08 3.85 21.95
N ASP A 181 4.87 3.54 23.24
CA ASP A 181 5.93 3.64 24.25
C ASP A 181 7.12 2.71 23.91
N GLU A 182 8.30 3.08 24.42
CA GLU A 182 9.58 2.35 24.19
C GLU A 182 9.94 2.15 22.71
N ASP A 183 9.54 3.09 21.84
CA ASP A 183 9.69 3.04 20.38
C ASP A 183 9.03 1.81 19.72
N SER A 184 8.04 1.19 20.38
CA SER A 184 7.34 0.01 19.87
C SER A 184 6.39 0.37 18.71
N HIS A 185 6.60 -0.21 17.53
CA HIS A 185 5.67 -0.03 16.41
C HIS A 185 4.39 -0.84 16.62
N GLN A 186 3.26 -0.15 16.58
CA GLN A 186 1.93 -0.71 16.83
C GLN A 186 0.97 -0.40 15.68
N ILE A 187 -0.05 -1.23 15.55
CA ILE A 187 -1.12 -1.05 14.58
C ILE A 187 -2.47 -1.36 15.23
N GLU A 188 -3.46 -0.55 14.95
CA GLU A 188 -4.84 -0.77 15.35
C GLU A 188 -5.77 -0.79 14.13
N LYS A 189 -6.87 -1.55 14.21
CA LYS A 189 -7.96 -1.45 13.24
C LYS A 189 -8.93 -0.38 13.73
N VAL A 190 -9.12 0.69 12.97
CA VAL A 190 -10.00 1.81 13.33
C VAL A 190 -11.33 1.81 12.57
N GLN A 191 -11.43 1.03 11.48
CA GLN A 191 -12.66 0.83 10.69
C GLN A 191 -12.67 -0.56 10.04
#